data_AF-A0A3C0FYM5-F1
#
_entry.id   AF-A0A3C0FYM5-F1
#
_cell.length_a   1.000
_cell.length_b   1.000
_cell.length_c   1.000
_cell.angle_alpha   90.00
_cell.angle_beta   90.00
_cell.angle_gamma   90.00
#
_symmetry.space_group_name_H-M   'P 1'
#
loop_
_entity.id
_entity.type
_entity.pdbx_description
1 polymer ?
#
loop_
_entity_poly.entity_id
_entity_poly.type
_entity_poly.pdbx_seq_one_letter_code
_entity_poly.pdbx_strand_id
1 'polypeptide(L)'
;MQLLDTLEFSAIQYKKKIVVVNTAILESKFISVGLEEALTELDEVTVTPYNLSGNLLKDLPTLELDPIVTASTLGLPNAYVKIPTKAERELSAATANPIMSFDPLINAITGRTKMLKKRVERNKLYDRTERVRKFYEDSVYQEQLLIPIDRIDDFLYYCEVDPRFQQIVDTHNEMEIWEYLRQKSILYRKNNALD
;
A
#
# COMPACT_ATOMS: atom_id res chain seq x y z
N MET A 1 10.89 -11.08 74.29
CA MET A 1 10.60 -9.66 74.05
C MET A 1 10.92 -8.92 75.33
N GLN A 2 11.96 -8.11 75.31
CA GLN A 2 12.41 -7.27 76.40
C GLN A 2 11.98 -5.82 76.13
N LEU A 3 12.01 -5.00 77.18
CA LEU A 3 11.73 -3.58 77.06
C LEU A 3 12.75 -2.93 76.12
N LEU A 4 12.31 -2.04 75.23
CA LEU A 4 13.10 -1.40 74.16
C LEU A 4 13.45 -2.29 72.96
N ASP A 5 12.96 -3.54 72.90
CA ASP A 5 13.03 -4.32 71.66
C ASP A 5 12.26 -3.61 70.54
N THR A 6 12.71 -3.79 69.30
CA THR A 6 12.07 -3.20 68.11
C THR A 6 11.38 -4.29 67.30
N LEU A 7 10.09 -4.12 67.06
CA LEU A 7 9.29 -5.00 66.19
C LEU A 7 9.17 -4.34 64.82
N GLU A 8 9.67 -5.03 63.80
CA GLU A 8 9.56 -4.61 62.40
C GLU A 8 8.54 -5.49 61.66
N PHE A 9 7.58 -4.85 61.01
CA PHE A 9 6.60 -5.48 60.15
C PHE A 9 6.85 -5.02 58.71
N SER A 10 7.19 -5.96 57.83
CA SER A 10 7.44 -5.69 56.41
C SER A 10 6.79 -6.77 55.54
N ALA A 11 6.24 -6.34 54.41
CA ALA A 11 5.65 -7.19 53.37
C ALA A 11 5.62 -6.41 52.05
N ILE A 12 5.54 -7.09 50.92
CA ILE A 12 5.58 -6.46 49.58
C ILE A 12 4.44 -5.45 49.38
N GLN A 13 3.25 -5.79 49.87
CA GLN A 13 2.04 -4.99 49.68
C GLN A 13 1.80 -3.92 50.76
N TYR A 14 2.69 -3.78 51.75
CA TYR A 14 2.51 -2.86 52.87
C TYR A 14 3.75 -2.01 53.12
N LYS A 15 3.56 -0.77 53.56
CA LYS A 15 4.67 0.08 54.01
C LYS A 15 5.30 -0.51 55.27
N LYS A 16 6.64 -0.46 55.34
CA LYS A 16 7.39 -0.90 56.52
C LYS A 16 6.94 -0.14 57.76
N LYS A 17 6.55 -0.86 58.81
CA LYS A 17 6.14 -0.29 60.10
C LYS A 17 7.05 -0.80 61.21
N ILE A 18 7.57 0.13 62.00
CA ILE A 18 8.46 -0.17 63.14
C ILE A 18 7.76 0.27 64.42
N VAL A 19 7.72 -0.63 65.42
CA VAL A 19 7.12 -0.38 66.74
C VAL A 19 8.15 -0.71 67.82
N VAL A 20 8.42 0.24 68.71
CA VAL A 20 9.31 0.04 69.85
C VAL A 20 8.51 -0.46 71.06
N VAL A 21 8.97 -1.54 71.68
CA VAL A 21 8.32 -2.18 72.82
C VAL A 21 8.44 -1.31 74.07
N ASN A 22 7.31 -0.85 74.58
CA ASN A 22 7.19 -0.11 75.84
C ASN A 22 6.59 -0.99 76.96
N THR A 23 6.57 -0.46 78.18
CA THR A 23 6.08 -1.20 79.37
C THR A 23 4.60 -1.58 79.24
N ALA A 24 3.76 -0.71 78.68
CA ALA A 24 2.33 -0.98 78.45
C ALA A 24 2.07 -2.14 77.48
N ILE A 25 2.93 -2.30 76.45
CA ILE A 25 2.85 -3.42 75.50
C ILE A 25 3.26 -4.75 76.16
N LEU A 26 4.24 -4.74 77.06
CA LEU A 26 4.65 -5.93 77.80
C LEU A 26 3.60 -6.40 78.81
N GLU A 27 2.90 -5.47 79.47
CA GLU A 27 1.86 -5.77 80.44
C GLU A 27 0.57 -6.30 79.78
N SER A 28 0.19 -5.73 78.63
CA SER A 28 -1.03 -6.11 77.90
C SER A 28 -0.91 -7.44 77.14
N LYS A 29 0.31 -7.95 76.92
CA LYS A 29 0.65 -9.22 76.21
C LYS A 29 0.14 -9.35 74.77
N PHE A 30 -0.67 -8.41 74.28
CA PHE A 30 -1.22 -8.38 72.93
C PHE A 30 -1.12 -6.96 72.37
N ILE A 31 -0.77 -6.86 71.09
CA ILE A 31 -0.68 -5.60 70.36
C ILE A 31 -1.38 -5.75 69.01
N SER A 32 -2.18 -4.75 68.63
CA SER A 32 -2.78 -4.66 67.30
C SER A 32 -2.07 -3.58 66.50
N VAL A 33 -1.49 -3.93 65.35
CA VAL A 33 -0.74 -3.02 64.48
C VAL A 33 -1.45 -2.93 63.13
N GLY A 34 -1.98 -1.75 62.80
CA GLY A 34 -2.54 -1.47 61.47
C GLY A 34 -1.42 -1.20 60.46
N LEU A 35 -1.45 -1.89 59.32
CA LEU A 35 -0.50 -1.70 58.21
C LEU A 35 -1.15 -0.88 57.10
N GLU A 36 -0.38 0.03 56.50
CA GLU A 36 -0.80 0.81 55.34
C GLU A 36 -0.39 0.10 54.05
N GLU A 37 -1.32 -0.03 53.09
CA GLU A 37 -1.02 -0.60 51.78
C GLU A 37 0.03 0.24 51.03
N ALA A 38 1.04 -0.43 50.49
CA ALA A 38 1.99 0.15 49.57
C ALA A 38 1.52 -0.18 48.15
N LEU A 39 0.95 0.80 47.45
CA LEU A 39 0.65 0.68 46.03
C LEU A 39 1.99 0.71 45.28
N THR A 40 2.45 -0.45 44.80
CA THR A 40 3.63 -0.52 43.93
C THR A 40 3.19 -0.20 42.50
N GLU A 41 3.32 1.06 42.09
CA GLU A 41 3.25 1.41 40.68
C GLU A 41 4.53 0.91 40.00
N LEU A 42 4.38 0.02 39.01
CA LEU A 42 5.48 -0.42 38.16
C LEU A 42 5.60 0.56 37.00
N ASP A 43 6.83 0.93 36.65
CA ASP A 43 7.08 1.75 35.47
C ASP A 43 6.61 1.01 34.21
N GLU A 44 5.94 1.74 33.32
CA GLU A 44 5.49 1.21 32.03
C GLU A 44 6.71 0.86 31.16
N VAL A 45 6.74 -0.37 30.64
CA VAL A 45 7.76 -0.81 29.70
C VAL A 45 7.12 -0.97 28.32
N THR A 46 7.51 -0.11 27.37
CA THR A 46 7.09 -0.23 25.97
C THR A 46 7.88 -1.33 25.29
N VAL A 47 7.21 -2.44 24.96
CA VAL A 47 7.81 -3.54 24.19
C VAL A 47 7.58 -3.27 22.71
N THR A 48 8.65 -2.95 21.96
CA THR A 48 8.59 -2.78 20.50
C THR A 48 9.14 -4.03 19.81
N PRO A 49 8.30 -4.93 19.23
CA PRO A 49 8.73 -6.22 18.68
C PRO A 49 9.79 -6.10 17.57
N TYR A 50 9.78 -4.97 16.85
CA TYR A 50 10.62 -4.72 15.69
C TYR A 50 11.57 -3.52 15.89
N ASN A 51 11.64 -2.97 17.11
CA ASN A 51 12.47 -1.81 17.48
C ASN A 51 12.40 -0.63 16.48
N LEU A 52 11.23 -0.42 15.87
CA LEU A 52 11.00 0.65 14.90
C LEU A 52 10.94 1.98 15.65
N SER A 53 11.76 2.94 15.24
CA SER A 53 11.81 4.28 15.84
C SER A 53 10.65 5.18 15.40
N GLY A 54 9.85 4.73 14.43
CA GLY A 54 8.78 5.52 13.80
C GLY A 54 9.32 6.51 12.75
N ASN A 55 10.61 6.45 12.45
CA ASN A 55 11.26 7.25 11.42
C ASN A 55 11.77 6.32 10.32
N LEU A 56 11.08 6.33 9.18
CA LEU A 56 11.39 5.49 8.02
C LEU A 56 12.87 5.58 7.58
N LEU A 57 13.49 6.77 7.63
CA LEU A 57 14.88 6.94 7.22
C LEU A 57 15.88 6.27 8.19
N LYS A 58 15.52 6.17 9.47
CA LYS A 58 16.34 5.51 10.49
C LYS A 58 16.09 4.01 10.56
N ASP A 59 14.87 3.59 10.22
CA ASP A 59 14.43 2.20 10.31
C ASP A 59 14.76 1.39 9.03
N LEU A 60 14.89 2.02 7.87
CA LEU A 60 15.27 1.34 6.62
C LEU A 60 16.59 0.52 6.69
N PRO A 61 17.70 1.02 7.26
CA PRO A 61 18.94 0.25 7.34
C PRO A 61 18.93 -0.85 8.40
N THR A 62 17.96 -0.87 9.32
CA THR A 62 17.84 -1.95 10.34
C THR A 62 17.00 -3.13 9.86
N LEU A 63 16.37 -3.01 8.68
CA LEU A 63 15.58 -4.07 8.07
C LEU A 63 16.48 -4.99 7.22
N GLU A 64 16.54 -6.27 7.60
CA GLU A 64 17.07 -7.33 6.73
C GLU A 64 15.98 -7.70 5.72
N LEU A 65 16.09 -7.20 4.48
CA LEU A 65 15.18 -7.54 3.40
C LEU A 65 15.72 -8.75 2.62
N ASP A 66 14.87 -9.72 2.36
CA ASP A 66 15.21 -10.85 1.50
C ASP A 66 15.56 -10.38 0.08
N PRO A 67 16.52 -11.03 -0.60
CA PRO A 67 16.89 -10.68 -1.95
C PRO A 67 15.71 -10.91 -2.91
N ILE A 68 15.45 -9.95 -3.79
CA ILE A 68 14.41 -10.06 -4.81
C ILE A 68 14.79 -11.16 -5.82
N VAL A 69 14.01 -12.24 -5.89
CA VAL A 69 14.24 -13.34 -6.83
C VAL A 69 13.42 -13.12 -8.11
N THR A 70 14.10 -12.79 -9.20
CA THR A 70 13.54 -12.64 -10.55
C THR A 70 14.43 -13.34 -11.56
N ALA A 71 13.92 -13.56 -12.78
CA ALA A 71 14.72 -14.10 -13.88
C ALA A 71 15.98 -13.25 -14.17
N SER A 72 15.93 -11.94 -13.92
CA SER A 72 17.08 -11.03 -14.08
C SER A 72 18.09 -11.17 -12.95
N THR A 73 17.65 -11.27 -11.68
CA THR A 73 18.58 -11.49 -10.55
C THR A 73 19.22 -12.87 -10.57
N LEU A 74 18.57 -13.85 -11.23
CA LEU A 74 19.11 -15.19 -11.49
C LEU A 74 19.98 -15.29 -12.77
N GLY A 75 20.13 -14.21 -13.54
CA GLY A 75 20.97 -14.20 -14.74
C GLY A 75 20.48 -15.12 -15.87
N LEU A 76 19.18 -15.40 -15.94
CA LEU A 76 18.62 -16.29 -16.97
C LEU A 76 18.67 -15.63 -18.37
N PRO A 77 18.84 -16.42 -19.44
CA PRO A 77 18.78 -15.91 -20.80
C PRO A 77 17.39 -15.30 -21.09
N ASN A 78 17.35 -14.24 -21.91
CA ASN A 78 16.14 -13.50 -22.25
C ASN A 78 15.37 -12.86 -21.08
N ALA A 79 15.96 -12.75 -19.88
CA ALA A 79 15.31 -12.15 -18.70
C ALA A 79 14.82 -10.70 -18.92
N TYR A 80 15.42 -9.98 -19.87
CA TYR A 80 15.10 -8.59 -20.19
C TYR A 80 14.22 -8.45 -21.45
N VAL A 81 13.83 -9.56 -22.09
CA VAL A 81 13.09 -9.53 -23.36
C VAL A 81 11.61 -9.30 -23.07
N LYS A 82 11.08 -8.19 -23.59
CA LYS A 82 9.64 -7.93 -23.57
C LYS A 82 8.94 -8.93 -24.49
N ILE A 83 8.01 -9.70 -23.93
CA ILE A 83 7.21 -10.66 -24.68
C ILE A 83 6.21 -9.87 -25.54
N PRO A 84 6.29 -9.94 -26.88
CA PRO A 84 5.36 -9.21 -27.74
C PRO A 84 3.96 -9.83 -27.62
N THR A 85 2.95 -8.97 -27.70
CA THR A 85 1.54 -9.37 -27.73
C THR A 85 1.21 -10.11 -29.03
N LYS A 86 0.09 -10.84 -29.07
CA LYS A 86 -0.35 -11.55 -30.29
C LYS A 86 -0.45 -10.60 -31.49
N ALA A 87 -1.00 -9.41 -31.30
CA ALA A 87 -1.15 -8.41 -32.36
C ALA A 87 0.22 -7.91 -32.88
N GLU A 88 1.19 -7.70 -32.00
CA GLU A 88 2.55 -7.32 -32.38
C GLU A 88 3.28 -8.43 -33.11
N ARG A 89 3.08 -9.70 -32.71
CA ARG A 89 3.61 -10.87 -33.44
C ARG A 89 3.01 -10.99 -34.83
N GLU A 90 1.69 -10.82 -34.98
CA GLU A 90 1.01 -10.83 -36.28
C GLU A 90 1.52 -9.70 -37.19
N LEU A 91 1.70 -8.50 -36.64
CA LEU A 91 2.26 -7.37 -37.39
C LEU A 91 3.71 -7.63 -37.79
N SER A 92 4.52 -8.17 -36.88
CA SER A 92 5.91 -8.53 -37.15
C SER A 92 5.99 -9.60 -38.23
N ALA A 93 5.20 -10.66 -38.16
CA ALA A 93 5.14 -11.69 -39.21
C ALA A 93 4.69 -11.12 -40.57
N ALA A 94 3.75 -10.17 -40.59
CA ALA A 94 3.29 -9.53 -41.82
C ALA A 94 4.30 -8.55 -42.43
N THR A 95 5.33 -8.14 -41.67
CA THR A 95 6.33 -7.14 -42.08
C THR A 95 7.76 -7.68 -42.14
N ALA A 96 8.06 -8.79 -41.47
CA ALA A 96 9.35 -9.44 -41.45
C ALA A 96 9.59 -10.19 -42.77
N ASN A 97 10.74 -9.91 -43.39
CA ASN A 97 11.28 -10.57 -44.59
C ASN A 97 10.57 -10.29 -45.92
N PRO A 98 10.80 -9.10 -46.53
CA PRO A 98 10.37 -8.81 -47.91
C PRO A 98 11.14 -9.55 -49.01
N ILE A 99 12.20 -10.29 -48.66
CA ILE A 99 13.10 -10.94 -49.63
C ILE A 99 12.73 -12.42 -49.86
N MET A 100 12.10 -13.07 -48.88
CA MET A 100 11.81 -14.53 -48.92
C MET A 100 10.31 -14.86 -48.98
N SER A 101 9.42 -13.87 -48.86
CA SER A 101 7.97 -14.07 -48.98
C SER A 101 7.32 -12.99 -49.86
N PHE A 102 6.32 -13.38 -50.65
CA PHE A 102 5.43 -12.47 -51.39
C PHE A 102 4.41 -11.76 -50.47
N ASP A 103 4.39 -12.12 -49.18
CA ASP A 103 3.44 -11.60 -48.20
C ASP A 103 3.42 -10.07 -48.10
N PRO A 104 4.54 -9.32 -48.13
CA PRO A 104 4.45 -7.86 -48.02
C PRO A 104 3.78 -7.19 -49.22
N LEU A 105 3.91 -7.76 -50.41
CA LEU A 105 3.27 -7.29 -51.64
C LEU A 105 1.76 -7.58 -51.59
N ILE A 106 1.38 -8.80 -51.22
CA ILE A 106 -0.02 -9.20 -51.04
C ILE A 106 -0.68 -8.43 -49.89
N ASN A 107 0.04 -8.20 -48.78
CA ASN A 107 -0.45 -7.44 -47.63
C ASN A 107 -0.60 -5.94 -47.91
N ALA A 108 0.24 -5.38 -48.79
CA ALA A 108 0.11 -4.00 -49.26
C ALA A 108 -1.15 -3.83 -50.13
N ILE A 109 -1.43 -4.79 -51.00
CA ILE A 109 -2.63 -4.79 -51.86
C ILE A 109 -3.91 -5.02 -51.05
N THR A 110 -3.90 -5.97 -50.11
CA THR A 110 -5.07 -6.32 -49.28
C THR A 110 -5.30 -5.37 -48.11
N GLY A 111 -4.35 -4.48 -47.81
CA GLY A 111 -4.43 -3.56 -46.66
C GLY A 111 -4.30 -4.24 -45.30
N ARG A 112 -3.96 -5.54 -45.25
CA ARG A 112 -3.82 -6.32 -44.01
C ARG A 112 -2.80 -5.69 -43.05
N THR A 113 -1.65 -5.23 -43.56
CA THR A 113 -0.65 -4.55 -42.73
C THR A 113 -1.19 -3.26 -42.11
N LYS A 114 -1.99 -2.48 -42.85
CA LYS A 114 -2.63 -1.26 -42.34
C LYS A 114 -3.64 -1.58 -41.23
N MET A 115 -4.42 -2.66 -41.38
CA MET A 115 -5.34 -3.14 -40.35
C MET A 115 -4.60 -3.61 -39.09
N LEU A 116 -3.51 -4.39 -39.25
CA LEU A 116 -2.71 -4.88 -38.12
C LEU A 116 -2.02 -3.74 -37.36
N LYS A 117 -1.48 -2.73 -38.06
CA LYS A 117 -0.93 -1.52 -37.42
C LYS A 117 -1.97 -0.81 -36.55
N LYS A 118 -3.16 -0.54 -37.11
CA LYS A 118 -4.28 0.07 -36.36
C LYS A 118 -4.70 -0.78 -35.16
N ARG A 119 -4.69 -2.10 -35.28
CA ARG A 119 -5.00 -3.02 -34.16
C ARG A 119 -3.96 -2.86 -33.04
N VAL A 120 -2.68 -2.84 -33.37
CA VAL A 120 -1.61 -2.64 -32.37
C VAL A 120 -1.70 -1.26 -31.72
N GLU A 121 -1.93 -0.20 -32.49
CA GLU A 121 -2.12 1.15 -31.96
C GLU A 121 -3.30 1.25 -30.99
N ARG A 122 -4.46 0.71 -31.38
CA ARG A 122 -5.65 0.68 -30.50
C ARG A 122 -5.41 -0.12 -29.23
N ASN A 123 -4.79 -1.30 -29.33
CA ASN A 123 -4.48 -2.10 -28.15
C ASN A 123 -3.54 -1.35 -27.20
N LYS A 124 -2.54 -0.66 -27.74
CA LYS A 124 -1.64 0.17 -26.92
C LYS A 124 -2.38 1.26 -26.16
N LEU A 125 -3.34 1.95 -26.81
CA LEU A 125 -4.17 2.98 -26.17
C LEU A 125 -5.01 2.38 -25.05
N TYR A 126 -5.72 1.29 -25.32
CA TYR A 126 -6.51 0.56 -24.33
C TYR A 126 -5.65 0.11 -23.13
N ASP A 127 -4.47 -0.44 -23.38
CA ASP A 127 -3.52 -0.83 -22.33
C ASP A 127 -3.08 0.38 -21.47
N ARG A 128 -3.09 1.62 -22.02
CA ARG A 128 -2.81 2.83 -21.23
C ARG A 128 -3.98 3.20 -20.35
N THR A 129 -5.20 3.20 -20.89
CA THR A 129 -6.43 3.45 -20.15
C THR A 129 -6.60 2.46 -19.01
N GLU A 130 -6.32 1.17 -19.25
CA GLU A 130 -6.34 0.12 -18.22
C GLU A 130 -5.30 0.33 -17.12
N ARG A 131 -4.15 0.95 -17.41
CA ARG A 131 -3.20 1.32 -16.34
C ARG A 131 -3.77 2.42 -15.46
N VAL A 132 -4.42 3.42 -16.05
CA VAL A 132 -5.08 4.51 -15.31
C VAL A 132 -6.22 3.96 -14.45
N ARG A 133 -7.01 3.02 -14.99
CA ARG A 133 -8.06 2.32 -14.25
C ARG A 133 -7.52 1.74 -12.94
N LYS A 134 -6.32 1.15 -12.97
CA LYS A 134 -5.65 0.51 -11.82
C LYS A 134 -4.99 1.47 -10.83
N PHE A 135 -4.90 2.78 -11.13
CA PHE A 135 -4.33 3.75 -10.18
C PHE A 135 -5.28 4.07 -9.02
N TYR A 136 -6.59 3.90 -9.23
CA TYR A 136 -7.60 4.21 -8.23
C TYR A 136 -8.55 3.03 -8.06
N GLU A 137 -9.00 2.80 -6.83
CA GLU A 137 -10.01 1.78 -6.54
C GLU A 137 -11.39 2.21 -7.06
N ASP A 138 -12.26 1.24 -7.37
CA ASP A 138 -13.61 1.49 -7.89
C ASP A 138 -14.43 2.42 -6.96
N SER A 139 -14.22 2.32 -5.64
CA SER A 139 -14.85 3.20 -4.64
C SER A 139 -14.48 4.67 -4.81
N VAL A 140 -13.26 4.98 -5.27
CA VAL A 140 -12.82 6.37 -5.50
C VAL A 140 -13.62 7.00 -6.62
N TYR A 141 -13.86 6.27 -7.72
CA TYR A 141 -14.73 6.75 -8.81
C TYR A 141 -16.16 6.95 -8.35
N GLN A 142 -16.68 6.04 -7.51
CA GLN A 142 -18.05 6.14 -7.02
C GLN A 142 -18.25 7.28 -6.02
N GLU A 143 -17.37 7.41 -5.03
CA GLU A 143 -17.55 8.37 -3.93
C GLU A 143 -17.12 9.79 -4.32
N GLN A 144 -16.00 9.92 -5.04
CA GLN A 144 -15.42 11.24 -5.34
C GLN A 144 -15.84 11.78 -6.70
N LEU A 145 -16.00 10.90 -7.70
CA LEU A 145 -16.40 11.29 -9.06
C LEU A 145 -17.90 11.10 -9.31
N LEU A 146 -18.60 10.44 -8.38
CA LEU A 146 -20.04 10.14 -8.47
C LEU A 146 -20.38 9.35 -9.74
N ILE A 147 -19.47 8.47 -10.15
CA ILE A 147 -19.65 7.56 -11.29
C ILE A 147 -20.08 6.18 -10.77
N PRO A 148 -21.26 5.67 -11.18
CA PRO A 148 -21.67 4.30 -10.83
C PRO A 148 -20.63 3.26 -11.26
N ILE A 149 -20.45 2.21 -10.46
CA ILE A 149 -19.43 1.17 -10.68
C ILE A 149 -19.56 0.54 -12.08
N ASP A 150 -20.79 0.32 -12.53
CA ASP A 150 -21.12 -0.23 -13.85
C ASP A 150 -20.78 0.70 -15.02
N ARG A 151 -20.46 1.97 -14.75
CA ARG A 151 -20.13 3.00 -15.75
C ARG A 151 -18.69 3.51 -15.66
N ILE A 152 -17.85 2.97 -14.78
CA ILE A 152 -16.44 3.37 -14.68
C ILE A 152 -15.71 3.17 -16.01
N ASP A 153 -15.89 2.00 -16.64
CA ASP A 153 -15.22 1.69 -17.91
C ASP A 153 -15.71 2.61 -19.05
N ASP A 154 -17.01 2.95 -19.07
CA ASP A 154 -17.58 3.89 -20.05
C ASP A 154 -17.08 5.33 -19.82
N PHE A 155 -16.94 5.75 -18.57
CA PHE A 155 -16.34 7.03 -18.21
C PHE A 155 -14.86 7.12 -18.64
N LEU A 156 -14.08 6.05 -18.42
CA LEU A 156 -12.70 5.99 -18.87
C LEU A 156 -12.59 5.99 -20.40
N TYR A 157 -13.52 5.32 -21.09
CA TYR A 157 -13.63 5.39 -22.54
C TYR A 157 -13.95 6.81 -23.03
N TYR A 158 -14.87 7.51 -22.36
CA TYR A 158 -15.16 8.92 -22.63
C TYR A 158 -13.92 9.81 -22.47
N CYS A 159 -13.09 9.55 -21.45
CA CYS A 159 -11.82 10.24 -21.27
C CYS A 159 -10.82 9.89 -22.39
N GLU A 160 -10.74 8.63 -22.83
CA GLU A 160 -9.82 8.18 -23.89
C GLU A 160 -10.01 8.90 -25.22
N VAL A 161 -11.24 9.31 -25.54
CA VAL A 161 -11.58 10.02 -26.78
C VAL A 161 -10.95 11.43 -26.83
N ASP A 162 -10.66 12.04 -25.68
CA ASP A 162 -10.01 13.35 -25.64
C ASP A 162 -8.50 13.22 -25.95
N PRO A 163 -8.00 13.90 -27.00
CA PRO A 163 -6.58 13.86 -27.35
C PRO A 163 -5.63 14.27 -26.22
N ARG A 164 -6.11 15.07 -25.25
CA ARG A 164 -5.33 15.50 -24.08
C ARG A 164 -5.13 14.38 -23.05
N PHE A 165 -6.03 13.41 -22.99
CA PHE A 165 -5.96 12.34 -21.99
C PHE A 165 -4.64 11.58 -22.07
N GLN A 166 -4.23 11.20 -23.29
CA GLN A 166 -2.98 10.46 -23.51
C GLN A 166 -1.75 11.27 -23.09
N GLN A 167 -1.75 12.59 -23.30
CA GLN A 167 -0.64 13.46 -22.89
C GLN A 167 -0.50 13.55 -21.37
N ILE A 168 -1.63 13.60 -20.65
CA ILE A 168 -1.67 13.68 -19.19
C ILE A 168 -1.28 12.33 -18.57
N VAL A 169 -1.77 11.22 -19.12
CA VAL A 169 -1.37 9.88 -18.67
C VAL A 169 0.13 9.65 -18.86
N ASP A 170 0.70 10.18 -19.94
CA ASP A 170 2.14 10.07 -20.23
C ASP A 170 3.01 10.88 -19.24
N THR A 171 2.46 11.85 -18.47
CA THR A 171 3.23 12.55 -17.41
C THR A 171 3.51 11.66 -16.19
N HIS A 172 2.80 10.53 -16.06
CA HIS A 172 2.86 9.61 -14.91
C HIS A 172 2.59 10.29 -13.56
N ASN A 173 2.01 11.50 -13.57
CA ASN A 173 1.67 12.23 -12.36
C ASN A 173 0.22 11.91 -11.97
N GLU A 174 0.05 11.06 -10.96
CA GLU A 174 -1.27 10.64 -10.47
C GLU A 174 -2.15 11.83 -10.04
N MET A 175 -1.58 12.94 -9.55
CA MET A 175 -2.38 14.11 -9.18
C MET A 175 -2.92 14.86 -10.42
N GLU A 176 -2.14 14.96 -11.48
CA GLU A 176 -2.59 15.59 -12.74
C GLU A 176 -3.66 14.74 -13.43
N ILE A 177 -3.47 13.42 -13.44
CA ILE A 177 -4.45 12.46 -13.97
C ILE A 177 -5.75 12.57 -13.17
N TRP A 178 -5.66 12.62 -11.84
CA TRP A 178 -6.81 12.78 -10.96
C TRP A 178 -7.58 14.08 -11.22
N GLU A 179 -6.88 15.21 -11.30
CA GLU A 179 -7.50 16.51 -11.59
C GLU A 179 -8.25 16.49 -12.93
N TYR A 180 -7.66 15.86 -13.94
CA TYR A 180 -8.29 15.68 -15.24
C TYR A 180 -9.56 14.82 -15.15
N LEU A 181 -9.50 13.66 -14.48
CA LEU A 181 -10.66 12.79 -14.28
C LEU A 181 -11.77 13.51 -13.52
N ARG A 182 -11.43 14.30 -12.50
CA ARG A 182 -12.40 15.11 -11.76
C ARG A 182 -13.14 16.09 -12.67
N GLN A 183 -12.41 16.84 -13.50
CA GLN A 183 -13.03 17.78 -14.43
C GLN A 183 -13.92 17.09 -15.47
N LYS A 184 -13.49 15.93 -15.99
CA LYS A 184 -14.26 15.16 -16.97
C LYS A 184 -15.48 14.49 -16.37
N SER A 185 -15.43 14.05 -15.11
CA SER A 185 -16.56 13.40 -14.44
C SER A 185 -17.81 14.29 -14.42
N ILE A 186 -17.65 15.59 -14.16
CA ILE A 186 -18.73 16.57 -14.15
C ILE A 186 -19.41 16.65 -15.52
N LEU A 187 -18.62 16.72 -16.60
CA LEU A 187 -19.14 16.75 -17.96
C LEU A 187 -19.82 15.44 -18.35
N TYR A 188 -19.21 14.31 -17.99
CA TYR A 188 -19.75 12.99 -18.27
C TYR A 188 -21.08 12.76 -17.57
N ARG A 189 -21.20 13.13 -16.29
CA ARG A 189 -22.44 12.99 -15.52
C ARG A 189 -23.57 13.83 -16.08
N LYS A 190 -23.28 15.09 -16.42
CA LYS A 190 -24.23 15.99 -17.08
C LYS A 190 -24.73 15.43 -18.41
N ASN A 191 -23.85 14.86 -19.23
CA ASN A 191 -24.20 14.30 -20.54
C ASN A 191 -24.99 12.98 -20.44
N ASN A 192 -24.90 12.28 -19.30
CA ASN A 192 -25.52 10.97 -19.08
C ASN A 192 -26.67 10.99 -18.05
N ALA A 193 -27.08 12.18 -17.60
CA ALA A 193 -28.09 12.38 -16.57
C ALA A 193 -27.82 11.60 -15.27
N LEU A 194 -26.56 11.65 -14.79
CA LEU A 194 -26.09 11.04 -13.54
C LEU A 194 -25.91 12.10 -12.42
N ASP A 195 -26.57 13.25 -12.57
CA ASP A 195 -26.54 14.36 -11.61
C ASP A 195 -27.62 14.24 -10.54
#